data_AF-A0A3D8H3A2-F1
#
_entry.id   AF-A0A3D8H3A2-F1
#
_cell.length_a   1.000
_cell.length_b   1.000
_cell.length_c   1.000
_cell.angle_alpha   90.00
_cell.angle_beta   90.00
_cell.angle_gamma   90.00
#
_symmetry.space_group_name_H-M   'P 1'
#
loop_
_entity.id
_entity.type
_entity.pdbx_description
1 polymer ?
#
loop_
_entity_poly.entity_id
_entity_poly.type
_entity_poly.pdbx_seq_one_letter_code
_entity_poly.pdbx_strand_id
1 'polypeptide(L)'
;MNDARFESLSIESRFDLSYNAAHALSLAALRHCGYRSDNRYLVFQCLQHTLGLSAAKWRVLDQAHKKRNLAEYEGEIDLSPALVQSVLKIAEEIEEAVLRLTGD
;
A
#
# COMPACT_ATOMS: atom_id res chain seq x y z
N MET A 1 0.52 0.35 11.07
CA MET A 1 1.87 0.27 10.48
C MET A 1 2.90 -0.38 11.38
N ASN A 2 2.92 -0.07 12.69
CA ASN A 2 4.01 -0.44 13.60
C ASN A 2 4.46 -1.91 13.52
N ASP A 3 3.51 -2.85 13.49
CA ASP A 3 3.85 -4.28 13.48
C ASP A 3 4.60 -4.72 12.21
N ALA A 4 4.34 -4.09 11.05
CA ALA A 4 5.01 -4.43 9.78
C ALA A 4 6.53 -4.16 9.81
N ARG A 5 7.00 -3.36 10.77
CA ARG A 5 8.41 -3.04 10.99
C ARG A 5 9.14 -4.14 11.78
N PHE A 6 8.43 -5.04 12.46
CA PHE A 6 9.07 -6.08 13.25
C PHE A 6 9.66 -7.16 12.37
N GLU A 7 11.00 -7.17 12.27
CA GLU A 7 11.75 -8.16 11.49
C GLU A 7 11.65 -9.59 12.04
N SER A 8 11.15 -9.76 13.27
CA SER A 8 10.83 -11.07 13.85
C SER A 8 9.58 -11.72 13.22
N LEU A 9 8.74 -10.96 12.53
CA LEU A 9 7.60 -11.48 11.78
C LEU A 9 8.06 -12.08 10.45
N SER A 10 7.28 -13.04 9.94
CA SER A 10 7.50 -13.59 8.60
C SER A 10 7.40 -12.50 7.52
N ILE A 11 8.06 -12.73 6.38
CA ILE A 11 8.05 -11.79 5.26
C ILE A 11 6.62 -11.57 4.72
N GLU A 12 5.80 -12.63 4.71
CA GLU A 12 4.40 -12.60 4.31
C GLU A 12 3.59 -11.75 5.28
N SER A 13 3.79 -11.92 6.59
CA SER A 13 3.09 -11.14 7.62
C SER A 13 3.41 -9.65 7.48
N ARG A 14 4.69 -9.31 7.29
CA ARG A 14 5.13 -7.92 7.09
C ARG A 14 4.57 -7.33 5.80
N PHE A 15 4.55 -8.11 4.72
CA PHE A 15 3.92 -7.72 3.47
C PHE A 15 2.43 -7.45 3.66
N ASP A 16 1.69 -8.37 4.27
CA ASP A 16 0.25 -8.28 4.36
C ASP A 16 -0.19 -7.11 5.24
N LEU A 17 0.53 -6.87 6.35
CA LEU A 17 0.34 -5.71 7.21
C LEU A 17 0.61 -4.38 6.47
N SER A 18 1.76 -4.26 5.81
CA SER A 18 2.14 -3.02 5.11
C SER A 18 1.26 -2.75 3.87
N TYR A 19 0.97 -3.77 3.08
CA TYR A 19 0.13 -3.68 1.89
C TYR A 19 -1.33 -3.31 2.24
N ASN A 20 -1.93 -3.97 3.22
CA ASN A 20 -3.30 -3.65 3.62
C ASN A 20 -3.39 -2.26 4.27
N ALA A 21 -2.39 -1.84 5.04
CA ALA A 21 -2.31 -0.48 5.56
C ALA A 21 -2.22 0.56 4.43
N ALA A 22 -1.34 0.34 3.44
CA ALA A 22 -1.22 1.22 2.27
C ALA A 22 -2.56 1.37 1.54
N HIS A 23 -3.30 0.26 1.32
CA HIS A 23 -4.61 0.32 0.68
C HIS A 23 -5.64 1.09 1.52
N ALA A 24 -5.76 0.81 2.82
CA ALA A 24 -6.72 1.47 3.69
C ALA A 24 -6.50 2.99 3.75
N LEU A 25 -5.24 3.42 3.88
CA LEU A 25 -4.88 4.84 3.88
C LEU A 25 -5.10 5.50 2.52
N SER A 26 -4.74 4.82 1.42
CA SER A 26 -5.00 5.31 0.07
C SER A 26 -6.51 5.52 -0.18
N LEU A 27 -7.33 4.60 0.32
CA LEU A 27 -8.78 4.70 0.24
C LEU A 27 -9.33 5.83 1.12
N ALA A 28 -8.74 6.05 2.30
CA ALA A 28 -9.07 7.19 3.16
C ALA A 28 -8.77 8.52 2.46
N ALA A 29 -7.59 8.67 1.84
CA ALA A 29 -7.23 9.84 1.05
C ALA A 29 -8.20 10.07 -0.11
N LEU A 30 -8.53 9.01 -0.86
CA LEU A 30 -9.48 9.07 -1.98
C LEU A 30 -10.85 9.59 -1.52
N ARG A 31 -11.35 9.07 -0.39
CA ARG A 31 -12.64 9.47 0.20
C ARG A 31 -12.60 10.89 0.75
N HIS A 32 -11.49 11.31 1.36
CA HIS A 32 -11.31 12.68 1.84
C HIS A 32 -11.40 13.68 0.68
N CYS A 33 -10.85 13.35 -0.49
CA CYS A 33 -10.99 14.16 -1.71
C CYS A 33 -12.36 14.07 -2.40
N GLY A 34 -13.35 13.36 -1.81
CA GLY A 34 -14.70 13.24 -2.34
C GLY A 34 -14.91 12.13 -3.39
N TYR A 35 -13.90 11.31 -3.66
CA TYR A 35 -13.96 10.21 -4.64
C TYR A 35 -14.23 8.85 -3.98
N ARG A 36 -14.71 7.89 -4.77
CA ARG A 36 -14.97 6.50 -4.33
C ARG A 36 -14.54 5.50 -5.41
N SER A 37 -13.94 4.40 -5.00
CA SER A 37 -13.60 3.25 -5.85
C SER A 37 -13.43 2.03 -4.98
N ASP A 38 -13.95 0.88 -5.44
CA ASP A 38 -13.69 -0.43 -4.83
C ASP A 38 -12.55 -1.18 -5.56
N ASN A 39 -12.04 -0.61 -6.66
CA ASN A 39 -10.94 -1.19 -7.41
C ASN A 39 -9.60 -0.69 -6.84
N ARG A 40 -8.83 -1.60 -6.23
CA ARG A 40 -7.53 -1.32 -5.59
C ARG A 40 -6.51 -0.69 -6.54
N TYR A 41 -6.50 -1.12 -7.80
CA TYR A 41 -5.64 -0.52 -8.82
C TYR A 41 -5.94 0.97 -9.00
N LEU A 42 -7.22 1.32 -9.16
CA LEU A 42 -7.65 2.71 -9.28
C LEU A 42 -7.36 3.51 -7.99
N VAL A 43 -7.58 2.91 -6.82
CA VAL A 43 -7.26 3.54 -5.53
C VAL A 43 -5.78 3.93 -5.46
N PHE A 44 -4.87 3.05 -5.86
CA PHE A 44 -3.44 3.36 -5.90
C PHE A 44 -3.08 4.38 -6.98
N GLN A 45 -3.62 4.23 -8.20
CA GLN A 45 -3.35 5.16 -9.30
C GLN A 45 -3.74 6.60 -8.95
N CYS A 46 -4.84 6.77 -8.20
CA CYS A 46 -5.31 8.08 -7.75
C CYS A 46 -4.40 8.76 -6.72
N LEU A 47 -3.43 8.06 -6.10
CA LEU A 47 -2.51 8.65 -5.12
C LEU A 47 -1.72 9.84 -5.66
N GLN A 48 -1.46 9.86 -6.98
CA GLN A 48 -0.83 11.01 -7.64
C GLN A 48 -1.71 12.26 -7.61
N HIS A 49 -3.03 12.09 -7.60
CA HIS A 49 -4.00 13.17 -7.63
C HIS A 49 -4.50 13.55 -6.24
N THR A 50 -4.53 12.59 -5.29
CA THR A 50 -5.01 12.83 -3.93
C THR A 50 -3.90 13.28 -2.98
N LEU A 51 -2.74 12.62 -3.02
CA LEU A 51 -1.61 12.85 -2.10
C LEU A 51 -0.35 13.38 -2.79
N GLY A 52 -0.38 13.59 -4.12
CA GLY A 52 0.79 14.02 -4.88
C GLY A 52 1.88 12.95 -5.02
N LEU A 53 1.56 11.68 -4.76
CA LEU A 53 2.52 10.59 -4.77
C LEU A 53 2.97 10.28 -6.21
N SER A 54 4.27 10.12 -6.44
CA SER A 54 4.77 9.91 -7.81
C SER A 54 4.29 8.60 -8.41
N ALA A 55 4.19 8.57 -9.74
CA ALA A 55 3.71 7.40 -10.46
C ALA A 55 4.60 6.16 -10.32
N ALA A 56 5.88 6.34 -9.97
CA ALA A 56 6.77 5.22 -9.66
C ALA A 56 6.35 4.52 -8.36
N LYS A 57 5.91 5.28 -7.34
CA LYS A 57 5.58 4.75 -6.02
C LYS A 57 4.28 3.95 -6.05
N TRP A 58 3.19 4.50 -6.59
CA TRP A 58 1.93 3.75 -6.61
C TRP A 58 2.00 2.51 -7.52
N ARG A 59 2.88 2.48 -8.53
CA ARG A 59 3.14 1.29 -9.34
C ARG A 59 3.77 0.13 -8.55
N VAL A 60 4.53 0.42 -7.49
CA VAL A 60 5.03 -0.64 -6.59
C VAL A 60 3.86 -1.30 -5.84
N LEU A 61 2.86 -0.52 -5.41
CA LEU A 61 1.66 -1.05 -4.76
C LEU A 61 0.78 -1.85 -5.73
N ASP A 62 0.69 -1.44 -6.99
CA ASP A 62 0.04 -2.23 -8.05
C ASP A 62 0.79 -3.56 -8.31
N GLN A 63 2.12 -3.54 -8.35
CA GLN A 63 2.92 -4.76 -8.47
C GLN A 63 2.70 -5.70 -7.28
N ALA A 64 2.66 -5.16 -6.06
CA ALA A 64 2.32 -5.91 -4.85
C ALA A 64 0.92 -6.52 -4.94
N HIS A 65 -0.07 -5.76 -5.43
CA HIS A 65 -1.43 -6.26 -5.64
C HIS A 65 -1.47 -7.43 -6.63
N LYS A 66 -0.75 -7.32 -7.76
CA LYS A 66 -0.66 -8.40 -8.75
C LYS A 66 -0.01 -9.66 -8.19
N LYS A 67 1.07 -9.53 -7.41
CA LYS A 67 1.73 -10.67 -6.75
C LYS A 67 0.79 -11.36 -5.75
N ARG A 68 0.05 -10.59 -4.95
CA ARG A 68 -0.95 -11.14 -4.03
C ARG A 68 -2.06 -11.88 -4.78
N ASN A 69 -2.60 -11.30 -5.85
CA ASN A 69 -3.65 -11.96 -6.64
C ASN A 69 -3.13 -13.25 -7.29
N LEU A 70 -1.88 -13.29 -7.76
CA LEU A 70 -1.28 -14.51 -8.30
C LEU A 70 -1.17 -15.62 -7.24
N ALA A 71 -0.78 -15.26 -6.02
CA ALA A 71 -0.71 -16.20 -4.90
C ALA A 71 -2.06 -16.81 -4.51
N GLU A 72 -3.18 -16.11 -4.73
CA GLU A 72 -4.52 -16.69 -4.53
C GLU A 72 -4.78 -17.88 -5.48
N TYR A 73 -4.11 -17.92 -6.64
CA TYR A 73 -4.18 -19.04 -7.59
C TYR A 73 -3.12 -20.11 -7.33
N GLU A 74 -1.90 -19.70 -6.95
CA GLU A 74 -0.75 -20.60 -6.83
C GLU A 74 -0.54 -21.15 -5.40
N GLY A 75 -1.18 -20.56 -4.39
CA GLY A 75 -1.12 -20.97 -2.98
C GLY A 75 0.11 -20.45 -2.22
N GLU A 76 1.09 -19.87 -2.91
CA GLU A 76 2.29 -19.27 -2.32
C GLU A 76 2.53 -17.89 -2.92
N ILE A 77 2.96 -16.94 -2.10
CA ILE A 77 3.33 -15.61 -2.55
C ILE A 77 4.86 -15.50 -2.63
N ASP A 78 5.41 -15.48 -3.84
CA ASP A 78 6.82 -15.19 -4.05
C ASP A 78 7.10 -13.72 -3.71
N LEU A 79 7.56 -13.44 -2.49
CA LEU A 79 7.90 -12.10 -2.01
C LEU A 79 9.40 -11.92 -1.91
N SER A 80 9.93 -10.92 -2.61
CA SER A 80 11.31 -10.49 -2.37
C SER A 80 11.36 -9.56 -1.15
N PRO A 81 12.38 -9.67 -0.27
CA PRO A 81 12.57 -8.73 0.84
C PRO A 81 12.61 -7.26 0.39
N ALA A 82 13.15 -7.01 -0.81
CA ALA A 82 13.21 -5.68 -1.42
C ALA A 82 11.81 -5.12 -1.75
N LEU A 83 10.89 -5.96 -2.25
CA LEU A 83 9.51 -5.54 -2.50
C LEU A 83 8.82 -5.20 -1.18
N VAL A 84 8.92 -6.07 -0.17
CA VAL A 84 8.28 -5.83 1.14
C VAL A 84 8.81 -4.54 1.78
N GLN A 85 10.12 -4.31 1.72
CA GLN A 85 10.71 -3.06 2.22
C GLN A 85 10.23 -1.82 1.44
N SER A 86 10.01 -1.95 0.14
CA SER A 86 9.51 -0.86 -0.70
C SER A 86 8.04 -0.56 -0.40
N VAL A 87 7.20 -1.59 -0.26
CA VAL A 87 5.79 -1.47 0.14
C VAL A 87 5.70 -0.79 1.51
N LEU A 88 6.47 -1.24 2.49
CA LEU A 88 6.52 -0.64 3.82
C LEU A 88 6.85 0.86 3.78
N LYS A 89 7.94 1.24 3.08
CA LYS A 89 8.34 2.65 2.96
C LYS A 89 7.27 3.53 2.30
N ILE A 90 6.63 3.01 1.25
CA ILE A 90 5.57 3.73 0.55
C ILE A 90 4.32 3.85 1.44
N ALA A 91 4.01 2.80 2.19
CA ALA A 91 2.90 2.79 3.13
C ALA A 91 3.10 3.90 4.19
N GLU A 92 4.30 3.99 4.77
CA GLU A 92 4.68 5.03 5.74
C GLU A 92 4.55 6.44 5.15
N GLU A 93 5.01 6.66 3.91
CA GLU A 93 4.86 7.95 3.24
C GLU A 93 3.38 8.33 3.01
N ILE A 94 2.53 7.35 2.69
CA ILE A 94 1.08 7.56 2.56
C ILE A 94 0.48 7.91 3.92
N GLU A 95 0.87 7.24 5.01
CA GLU A 95 0.41 7.55 6.37
C GLU A 95 0.73 9.01 6.73
N GLU A 96 1.98 9.43 6.54
CA GLU A 96 2.38 10.82 6.79
C GLU A 96 1.63 11.83 5.93
N ALA A 97 1.40 11.52 4.65
CA ALA A 97 0.66 12.38 3.74
C ALA A 97 -0.83 12.48 4.10
N VAL A 98 -1.44 11.39 4.57
CA VAL A 98 -2.83 11.36 5.04
C VAL A 98 -2.99 12.18 6.33
N LEU A 99 -2.08 12.03 7.30
CA LEU A 99 -2.13 12.84 8.53
C LEU A 99 -2.05 14.34 8.21
N ARG A 100 -1.15 14.74 7.31
CA ARG A 100 -1.07 16.11 6.80
C ARG A 100 -2.34 16.59 6.10
N LEU A 101 -3.06 15.68 5.43
CA LEU A 101 -4.31 15.98 4.73
C LEU A 101 -5.49 16.16 5.70
N THR A 102 -5.56 15.37 6.78
CA THR A 102 -6.67 15.42 7.75
C THR A 102 -6.48 16.44 8.86
N GLY A 103 -5.26 16.96 9.05
CA GLY A 103 -4.94 17.96 10.07
C GLY A 103 -4.76 17.35 11.47
N ASP A 104 -4.45 16.06 11.54
CA ASP A 104 -4.14 15.31 12.77
C ASP A 104 -2.62 15.28 13.06
#